data_AF-A0A0D3BMA1-F1
#
_entry.id   AF-A0A0D3BMA1-F1
#
_cell.length_a   1.000
_cell.length_b   1.000
_cell.length_c   1.000
_cell.angle_alpha   90.00
_cell.angle_beta   90.00
_cell.angle_gamma   90.00
#
_symmetry.space_group_name_H-M   'P 1'
#
loop_
_entity.id
_entity.type
_entity.pdbx_description
1 polymer ?
#
loop_
_entity_poly.entity_id
_entity_poly.type
_entity_poly.pdbx_seq_one_letter_code
_entity_poly.pdbx_strand_id
1 'polypeptide(L)'
;MEDDASLMDDLMFSRGGDYSNDALRVVYDADSDGSDIEFRSESGDDYIIELYSRVGVQCHNLQMGTNFKFKTWEMFRIHVSSSDQLYITLEATDPATGSVFSFQTVLFDYRRRSSLGVRTFWLNLTSRIEPLQTSGNERMDNVWDEDTVHELYKGPMPKWFSHDALALDSQKYYVVPESELHDNDWLQLLMEVAFFSKADRCLDAYLPLELNSVVVETFEDKPRDKLMANNAIYYLSYKCCVDPCSTPLAGNHLAIMRKTMDGKPGHMSLEVALTTTEDDD
;
A
#
# COMPACT_ATOMS: atom_id res chain seq x y z
N MET A 1 -31.62 31.82 22.36
CA MET A 1 -30.23 32.26 22.19
C MET A 1 -29.57 31.96 23.52
N GLU A 2 -29.38 30.67 23.83
CA GLU A 2 -28.31 29.80 23.30
C GLU A 2 -26.93 30.38 23.66
N ASP A 3 -26.00 29.69 24.31
CA ASP A 3 -25.94 28.27 24.62
C ASP A 3 -25.03 27.99 25.82
N ASP A 4 -25.23 26.79 26.34
CA ASP A 4 -24.64 26.13 27.50
C ASP A 4 -23.11 26.14 27.54
N ALA A 5 -22.61 26.48 28.73
CA ALA A 5 -21.34 26.00 29.23
C ALA A 5 -21.57 24.68 29.97
N SER A 6 -21.11 23.57 29.43
CA SER A 6 -20.45 22.46 30.16
C SER A 6 -20.45 21.19 29.31
N LEU A 7 -19.25 20.68 29.00
CA LEU A 7 -18.88 19.30 29.34
C LEU A 7 -17.37 19.17 29.09
N MET A 8 -16.62 19.54 30.11
CA MET A 8 -15.25 19.12 30.29
C MET A 8 -15.33 18.05 31.38
N ASP A 9 -15.26 16.79 30.98
CA ASP A 9 -14.55 15.73 31.70
C ASP A 9 -14.74 14.36 31.03
N ASP A 10 -13.67 13.58 31.18
CA ASP A 10 -13.58 12.12 31.12
C ASP A 10 -13.61 11.42 29.75
N LEU A 11 -12.41 11.15 29.22
CA LEU A 11 -12.01 9.80 28.82
C LEU A 11 -10.51 9.62 29.09
N MET A 12 -10.21 9.26 30.35
CA MET A 12 -8.98 8.58 30.73
C MET A 12 -8.84 7.29 29.92
N PHE A 13 -7.85 7.21 29.02
CA PHE A 13 -7.39 5.92 28.51
C PHE A 13 -6.09 5.51 29.21
N SER A 14 -6.20 4.36 29.85
CA SER A 14 -5.21 3.75 30.72
C SER A 14 -3.86 3.52 30.05
N ARG A 15 -2.83 3.86 30.83
CA ARG A 15 -1.42 3.56 30.66
C ARG A 15 -1.18 2.04 30.66
N GLY A 16 -0.60 1.49 29.60
CA GLY A 16 -0.12 0.11 29.50
C GLY A 16 0.61 -0.06 28.18
N GLY A 17 1.90 -0.44 28.23
CA GLY A 17 2.86 -0.23 27.14
C GLY A 17 2.71 -1.15 25.93
N ASP A 18 3.12 -0.63 24.77
CA ASP A 18 4.31 -1.12 24.05
C ASP A 18 4.81 -0.02 23.09
N TYR A 19 6.13 0.17 23.03
CA TYR A 19 6.80 1.41 22.61
C TYR A 19 6.84 1.70 21.09
N SER A 20 6.01 1.08 20.24
CA SER A 20 6.01 1.32 18.78
C SER A 20 4.89 2.23 18.28
N ASN A 21 3.69 2.15 18.88
CA ASN A 21 2.52 2.92 18.43
C ASN A 21 2.58 4.41 18.80
N ASP A 22 3.39 4.77 19.79
CA ASP A 22 3.48 6.16 20.28
C ASP A 22 4.22 7.08 19.29
N ALA A 23 5.15 6.60 18.46
CA ALA A 23 5.85 7.48 17.50
C ALA A 23 4.91 7.96 16.39
N LEU A 24 4.08 7.05 15.87
CA LEU A 24 2.99 7.41 14.98
C LEU A 24 1.98 8.26 15.77
N ARG A 25 1.43 7.82 16.92
CA ARG A 25 0.45 8.56 17.75
C ARG A 25 0.87 9.98 18.16
N VAL A 26 2.15 10.22 18.44
CA VAL A 26 2.68 11.55 18.81
C VAL A 26 2.57 12.55 17.65
N VAL A 27 2.51 12.08 16.40
CA VAL A 27 2.18 12.93 15.24
C VAL A 27 0.70 13.33 15.23
N TYR A 28 -0.20 12.52 15.80
CA TYR A 28 -1.65 12.74 15.72
C TYR A 28 -2.18 13.83 16.66
N ASP A 29 -1.36 14.31 17.62
CA ASP A 29 -1.72 15.39 18.54
C ASP A 29 -0.99 16.71 18.26
N ALA A 30 -0.14 16.78 17.24
CA ALA A 30 0.67 17.96 16.95
C ALA A 30 0.09 18.78 15.78
N ASP A 31 -0.38 19.98 16.08
CA ASP A 31 -0.46 21.10 15.11
C ASP A 31 0.96 21.36 14.56
N SER A 32 1.40 20.55 13.59
CA SER A 32 2.75 20.66 13.02
C SER A 32 2.79 21.77 11.97
N ASP A 33 3.74 22.68 12.15
CA ASP A 33 4.05 23.83 11.30
C ASP A 33 4.75 23.47 9.97
N GLY A 34 4.62 22.21 9.53
CA GLY A 34 5.27 21.70 8.32
C GLY A 34 6.75 21.35 8.50
N SER A 35 7.19 21.13 9.74
CA SER A 35 8.56 20.67 10.04
C SER A 35 8.74 19.17 9.77
N ASP A 36 9.91 18.80 9.22
CA ASP A 36 10.36 17.42 9.10
C ASP A 36 10.50 16.79 10.49
N ILE A 37 9.77 15.69 10.75
CA ILE A 37 9.95 14.93 11.98
C ILE A 37 10.77 13.68 11.65
N GLU A 38 12.04 13.73 12.04
CA GLU A 38 12.95 12.60 11.91
C GLU A 38 12.74 11.61 13.06
N PHE A 39 12.10 10.49 12.76
CA PHE A 39 12.02 9.35 13.67
C PHE A 39 13.11 8.34 13.35
N ARG A 40 14.27 8.54 13.96
CA ARG A 40 15.34 7.54 13.88
C ARG A 40 15.09 6.43 14.90
N SER A 41 14.31 5.43 14.53
CA SER A 41 14.43 4.12 15.15
C SER A 41 15.48 3.31 14.38
N GLU A 42 16.35 2.57 15.07
CA GLU A 42 17.50 1.86 14.48
C GLU A 42 17.19 0.42 14.03
N SER A 43 15.91 0.02 14.11
CA SER A 43 15.30 -1.24 13.65
C SER A 43 14.03 -1.45 14.48
N GLY A 44 13.05 -2.17 13.96
CA GLY A 44 11.87 -2.49 14.75
C GLY A 44 10.85 -3.37 14.03
N ASP A 45 9.84 -3.80 14.81
CA ASP A 45 8.76 -4.69 14.39
C ASP A 45 7.50 -3.91 13.97
N ASP A 46 7.65 -2.67 13.50
CA ASP A 46 6.51 -1.87 13.05
C ASP A 46 5.98 -2.41 11.72
N TYR A 47 4.86 -3.11 11.80
CA TYR A 47 4.19 -3.74 10.68
C TYR A 47 3.86 -2.77 9.54
N ILE A 48 3.50 -1.51 9.86
CA ILE A 48 3.11 -0.52 8.85
C ILE A 48 4.34 -0.08 8.06
N ILE A 49 5.45 0.22 8.75
CA ILE A 49 6.71 0.59 8.11
C ILE A 49 7.25 -0.56 7.26
N GLU A 50 7.12 -1.79 7.74
CA GLU A 50 7.43 -2.96 6.93
C GLU A 50 6.55 -3.07 5.67
N LEU A 51 5.24 -2.88 5.79
CA LEU A 51 4.33 -2.98 4.66
C LEU A 51 4.70 -1.96 3.57
N TYR A 52 5.00 -0.72 3.96
CA TYR A 52 5.51 0.31 3.04
C TYR A 52 6.86 -0.06 2.42
N SER A 53 7.76 -0.64 3.22
CA SER A 53 9.07 -1.12 2.79
C SER A 53 8.94 -2.19 1.69
N ARG A 54 8.04 -3.17 1.90
CA ARG A 54 7.75 -4.24 0.93
C ARG A 54 7.16 -3.70 -0.36
N VAL A 55 6.29 -2.69 -0.31
CA VAL A 55 5.77 -2.02 -1.51
C VAL A 55 6.88 -1.37 -2.32
N GLY A 56 7.84 -0.70 -1.68
CA GLY A 56 9.00 -0.11 -2.36
C GLY A 56 9.89 -1.17 -3.03
N VAL A 57 10.26 -2.22 -2.30
CA VAL A 57 11.04 -3.33 -2.89
C VAL A 57 10.32 -3.94 -4.10
N GLN A 58 9.00 -4.09 -4.00
CA GLN A 58 8.21 -4.65 -5.09
C GLN A 58 8.08 -3.73 -6.29
N CYS A 59 8.01 -2.41 -6.09
CA CYS A 59 8.11 -1.42 -7.17
C CYS A 59 9.38 -1.63 -7.99
N HIS A 60 10.53 -1.77 -7.31
CA HIS A 60 11.80 -2.04 -7.97
C HIS A 60 11.82 -3.39 -8.70
N ASN A 61 11.31 -4.45 -8.06
CA ASN A 61 11.23 -5.78 -8.68
C ASN A 61 10.44 -5.77 -9.99
N LEU A 62 9.29 -5.08 -10.02
CA LEU A 62 8.46 -4.97 -11.21
C LEU A 62 9.18 -4.21 -12.34
N GLN A 63 9.90 -3.13 -12.03
CA GLN A 63 10.58 -2.31 -13.03
C GLN A 63 11.87 -2.95 -13.56
N MET A 64 12.65 -3.61 -12.69
CA MET A 64 13.97 -4.15 -13.02
C MET A 64 13.95 -5.64 -13.34
N GLY A 65 12.82 -6.32 -13.16
CA GLY A 65 12.70 -7.76 -13.34
C GLY A 65 13.49 -8.58 -12.30
N THR A 66 13.68 -8.03 -11.10
CA THR A 66 14.36 -8.67 -9.98
C THR A 66 13.38 -9.39 -9.05
N ASN A 67 13.88 -10.09 -8.03
CA ASN A 67 13.06 -10.78 -7.03
C ASN A 67 13.62 -10.58 -5.61
N PHE A 68 13.97 -9.35 -5.28
CA PHE A 68 14.49 -9.03 -3.94
C PHE A 68 13.39 -9.16 -2.89
N LYS A 69 13.78 -9.59 -1.69
CA LYS A 69 12.91 -9.74 -0.54
C LYS A 69 13.28 -8.72 0.52
N PHE A 70 12.27 -8.09 1.10
CA PHE A 70 12.45 -7.29 2.30
C PHE A 70 13.08 -8.16 3.41
N LYS A 71 14.04 -7.59 4.15
CA LYS A 71 14.69 -8.26 5.28
C LYS A 71 14.38 -7.55 6.60
N THR A 72 14.65 -6.25 6.66
CA THR A 72 14.37 -5.39 7.83
C THR A 72 14.45 -3.93 7.41
N TRP A 73 13.86 -3.02 8.16
CA TRP A 73 14.05 -1.58 7.97
C TRP A 73 15.05 -1.04 9.00
N GLU A 74 15.86 -0.06 8.61
CA GLU A 74 16.94 0.51 9.44
C GLU A 74 16.57 1.88 10.02
N MET A 75 15.83 2.69 9.24
CA MET A 75 15.51 4.07 9.56
C MET A 75 14.30 4.51 8.73
N PHE A 76 13.47 5.39 9.27
CA PHE A 76 12.51 6.15 8.47
C PHE A 76 12.47 7.63 8.86
N ARG A 77 11.96 8.48 7.97
CA ARG A 77 11.68 9.90 8.23
C ARG A 77 10.31 10.24 7.70
N ILE A 78 9.55 11.03 8.46
CA ILE A 78 8.21 11.45 8.06
C ILE A 78 8.23 12.97 7.84
N HIS A 79 7.86 13.37 6.63
CA HIS A 79 7.48 14.75 6.35
C HIS A 79 5.96 14.86 6.45
N VAL A 80 5.47 15.51 7.50
CA VAL A 80 4.04 15.68 7.76
C VAL A 80 3.54 16.90 7.00
N SER A 81 2.62 16.68 6.06
CA SER A 81 1.96 17.75 5.30
C SER A 81 0.51 17.35 4.97
N SER A 82 -0.10 17.90 3.91
CA SER A 82 -1.41 17.41 3.43
C SER A 82 -1.36 15.98 2.87
N SER A 83 -0.14 15.49 2.57
CA SER A 83 0.21 14.09 2.26
C SER A 83 1.45 13.73 3.07
N ASP A 84 1.41 12.60 3.78
CA ASP A 84 2.58 12.17 4.56
C ASP A 84 3.61 11.53 3.63
N GLN A 85 4.84 12.05 3.65
CA GLN A 85 5.95 11.46 2.89
C GLN A 85 6.81 10.65 3.85
N LEU A 86 6.96 9.36 3.57
CA LEU A 86 7.78 8.45 4.35
C LEU A 86 9.01 8.08 3.55
N TYR A 87 10.17 8.51 4.04
CA TYR A 87 11.48 8.13 3.54
C TYR A 87 11.96 6.95 4.37
N ILE A 88 12.17 5.79 3.76
CA ILE A 88 12.53 4.57 4.47
C ILE A 88 13.84 4.03 3.91
N THR A 89 14.79 3.75 4.80
CA THR A 89 16.00 2.97 4.52
C THR A 89 15.81 1.56 5.08
N LEU A 90 16.08 0.55 4.27
CA LEU A 90 15.84 -0.85 4.60
C LEU A 90 16.91 -1.77 4.00
N GLU A 91 17.01 -2.99 4.51
CA GLU A 91 17.78 -4.07 3.89
C GLU A 91 16.88 -4.95 3.02
N ALA A 92 17.35 -5.26 1.81
CA ALA A 92 16.75 -6.24 0.93
C ALA A 92 17.73 -7.38 0.63
N THR A 93 17.21 -8.59 0.46
CA THR A 93 17.99 -9.80 0.15
C THR A 93 17.67 -10.30 -1.25
N ASP A 94 18.68 -10.65 -2.02
CA ASP A 94 18.52 -11.43 -3.24
C ASP A 94 18.50 -12.93 -2.89
N PRO A 95 17.36 -13.63 -3.03
CA PRO A 95 17.27 -15.05 -2.68
C PRO A 95 18.13 -15.94 -3.60
N ALA A 96 18.49 -15.48 -4.81
CA ALA A 96 19.31 -16.28 -5.73
C ALA A 96 20.79 -16.30 -5.33
N THR A 97 21.29 -15.23 -4.73
CA THR A 97 22.71 -15.10 -4.35
C THR A 97 22.95 -15.08 -2.84
N GLY A 98 21.90 -14.85 -2.04
CA GLY A 98 22.00 -14.60 -0.60
C GLY A 98 22.57 -13.22 -0.26
N SER A 99 22.77 -12.36 -1.26
CA SER A 99 23.35 -11.02 -1.05
C SER A 99 22.34 -10.11 -0.35
N VAL A 100 22.84 -9.26 0.54
CA VAL A 100 22.04 -8.24 1.24
C VAL A 100 22.51 -6.86 0.80
N PHE A 101 21.57 -5.96 0.53
CA PHE A 101 21.84 -4.61 0.08
C PHE A 101 21.01 -3.60 0.87
N SER A 102 21.58 -2.43 1.14
CA SER A 102 20.81 -1.26 1.61
C SER A 102 19.92 -0.76 0.47
N PHE A 103 18.72 -0.32 0.80
CA PHE A 103 17.68 0.07 -0.13
C PHE A 103 16.93 1.28 0.43
N GLN A 104 16.54 2.19 -0.45
CA GLN A 104 15.76 3.37 -0.12
C GLN A 104 14.44 3.37 -0.88
N THR A 105 13.36 3.64 -0.15
CA THR A 105 12.04 3.88 -0.72
C THR A 105 11.42 5.16 -0.19
N VAL A 106 10.66 5.86 -1.04
CA VAL A 106 9.86 7.02 -0.64
C VAL A 106 8.41 6.78 -1.04
N LEU A 107 7.54 6.80 -0.04
CA LEU A 107 6.11 6.55 -0.19
C LEU A 107 5.30 7.74 0.32
N PHE A 108 4.33 8.16 -0.47
CA PHE A 108 3.32 9.14 -0.11
C PHE A 108 2.04 8.42 0.24
N ASP A 109 1.52 8.64 1.45
CA ASP A 109 0.21 8.14 1.85
C ASP A 109 -0.83 9.28 1.80
N TYR A 110 -1.67 9.27 0.77
CA TYR A 110 -2.79 10.19 0.66
C TYR A 110 -3.93 9.70 1.56
N ARG A 111 -3.97 10.26 2.77
CA ARG A 111 -4.93 9.87 3.82
C ARG A 111 -6.39 10.20 3.53
N ARG A 112 -6.68 11.10 2.58
CA ARG A 112 -8.06 11.53 2.30
C ARG A 112 -8.78 10.55 1.38
N ARG A 113 -9.95 10.10 1.81
CA ARG A 113 -10.93 9.44 0.93
C ARG A 113 -11.22 10.38 -0.24
N SER A 114 -11.05 9.87 -1.46
CA SER A 114 -11.32 10.63 -2.68
C SER A 114 -12.79 10.51 -3.05
N SER A 115 -13.38 11.56 -3.63
CA SER A 115 -14.71 11.51 -4.26
C SER A 115 -14.77 10.53 -5.44
N LEU A 116 -13.63 10.03 -5.91
CA LEU A 116 -13.49 9.03 -6.96
C LEU A 116 -13.66 7.58 -6.47
N GLY A 117 -14.09 7.38 -5.22
CA GLY A 117 -14.29 6.06 -4.63
C GLY A 117 -12.98 5.37 -4.23
N VAL A 118 -11.93 6.15 -3.94
CA VAL A 118 -10.63 5.63 -3.46
C VAL A 118 -10.56 5.79 -1.93
N ARG A 119 -10.39 4.67 -1.23
CA ARG A 119 -10.22 4.58 0.24
C ARG A 119 -8.79 4.94 0.65
N THR A 120 -7.83 4.36 -0.05
CA THR A 120 -6.39 4.54 0.20
C THR A 120 -5.69 4.77 -1.12
N PHE A 121 -4.83 5.78 -1.17
CA PHE A 121 -3.97 6.05 -2.32
C PHE A 121 -2.53 6.17 -1.85
N TRP A 122 -1.68 5.25 -2.32
CA TRP A 122 -0.25 5.27 -2.09
C TRP A 122 0.47 5.59 -3.38
N LEU A 123 1.49 6.44 -3.27
CA LEU A 123 2.35 6.81 -4.37
C LEU A 123 3.80 6.59 -3.96
N ASN A 124 4.43 5.58 -4.53
CA ASN A 124 5.86 5.36 -4.44
C ASN A 124 6.55 6.21 -5.51
N LEU A 125 7.53 7.03 -5.12
CA LEU A 125 8.29 7.89 -6.03
C LEU A 125 9.78 7.54 -6.08
N THR A 126 10.22 6.58 -5.27
CA THR A 126 11.60 6.08 -5.33
C THR A 126 11.67 4.68 -4.76
N SER A 127 12.43 3.81 -5.43
CA SER A 127 12.76 2.46 -4.97
C SER A 127 14.13 2.04 -5.55
N ARG A 128 15.21 2.18 -4.77
CA ARG A 128 16.60 2.02 -5.26
C ARG A 128 17.55 1.40 -4.24
N ILE A 129 18.59 0.71 -4.72
CA ILE A 129 19.69 0.16 -3.90
C ILE A 129 20.72 1.25 -3.58
N GLU A 130 21.23 1.28 -2.35
CA GLU A 130 22.35 2.12 -1.93
C GLU A 130 23.73 1.47 -2.10
N PRO A 131 24.81 2.26 -2.22
CA PRO A 131 24.81 3.67 -2.58
C PRO A 131 24.89 3.76 -4.10
N LEU A 132 23.90 4.36 -4.77
CA LEU A 132 24.26 4.98 -6.04
C LEU A 132 25.16 6.17 -5.70
N GLN A 133 26.38 6.17 -6.24
CA GLN A 133 27.20 7.36 -6.34
C GLN A 133 26.48 8.38 -7.23
N THR A 134 25.47 9.07 -6.72
CA THR A 134 25.04 10.32 -7.33
C THR A 134 26.04 11.37 -6.91
N SER A 135 27.07 11.52 -7.73
CA SER A 135 27.85 12.75 -7.80
C SER A 135 26.91 13.88 -8.22
N GLY A 136 26.17 14.44 -7.26
CA GLY A 136 25.27 15.57 -7.49
C GLY A 136 23.92 15.39 -6.82
N ASN A 137 23.36 16.51 -6.37
CA ASN A 137 21.97 16.67 -5.93
C ASN A 137 20.97 16.28 -7.04
N GLU A 138 20.92 15.02 -7.47
CA GLU A 138 19.79 14.52 -8.25
C GLU A 138 18.57 14.56 -7.33
N ARG A 139 17.79 15.63 -7.48
CA ARG A 139 16.50 15.77 -6.83
C ARG A 139 15.65 14.59 -7.25
N MET A 140 15.00 13.94 -6.28
CA MET A 140 13.95 12.99 -6.59
C MET A 140 12.96 13.65 -7.54
N ASP A 141 12.68 12.98 -8.65
CA ASP A 141 11.55 13.37 -9.49
C ASP A 141 10.29 13.02 -8.70
N ASN A 142 9.65 14.02 -8.12
CA ASN A 142 8.42 13.83 -7.36
C ASN A 142 7.18 14.14 -8.20
N VAL A 143 7.34 14.29 -9.51
CA VAL A 143 6.25 14.63 -10.43
C VAL A 143 5.76 13.36 -11.10
N TRP A 144 4.51 13.00 -10.82
CA TRP A 144 3.83 11.92 -11.53
C TRP A 144 3.45 12.34 -12.94
N ASP A 145 3.78 11.52 -13.94
CA ASP A 145 3.42 11.78 -15.34
C ASP A 145 2.10 11.08 -15.72
N GLU A 146 0.97 11.76 -15.48
CA GLU A 146 -0.37 11.23 -15.78
C GLU A 146 -0.58 10.93 -17.27
N ASP A 147 0.11 11.60 -18.18
CA ASP A 147 -0.12 11.48 -19.63
C ASP A 147 0.34 10.11 -20.17
N THR A 148 1.25 9.45 -19.47
CA THR A 148 1.76 8.11 -19.83
C THR A 148 0.80 6.98 -19.47
N VAL A 149 -0.12 7.22 -18.54
CA VAL A 149 -1.10 6.23 -18.08
C VAL A 149 -2.27 6.19 -19.05
N HIS A 150 -2.72 4.99 -19.43
CA HIS A 150 -3.88 4.84 -20.31
C HIS A 150 -5.18 5.25 -19.58
N GLU A 151 -6.11 5.90 -20.28
CA GLU A 151 -7.38 6.43 -19.73
C GLU A 151 -8.23 5.40 -18.95
N LEU A 152 -8.13 4.11 -19.30
CA LEU A 152 -8.78 3.01 -18.56
C LEU A 152 -8.39 3.00 -17.07
N TYR A 153 -7.14 3.32 -16.77
CA TYR A 153 -6.59 3.33 -15.41
C TYR A 153 -6.64 4.72 -14.78
N LYS A 154 -7.46 5.62 -15.32
CA LYS A 154 -7.71 6.95 -14.76
C LYS A 154 -9.15 7.07 -14.27
N GLY A 155 -9.40 8.10 -13.47
CA GLY A 155 -10.75 8.46 -13.02
C GLY A 155 -11.31 7.53 -11.93
N PRO A 156 -12.65 7.47 -11.78
CA PRO A 156 -13.30 6.73 -10.71
C PRO A 156 -12.88 5.26 -10.64
N MET A 157 -12.83 4.69 -9.43
CA MET A 157 -12.61 3.25 -9.28
C MET A 157 -13.75 2.47 -9.93
N PRO A 158 -13.45 1.38 -10.66
CA PRO A 158 -14.49 0.58 -11.28
C PRO A 158 -15.30 -0.14 -10.21
N LYS A 159 -16.50 -0.58 -10.59
CA LYS A 159 -17.29 -1.50 -9.78
C LYS A 159 -16.75 -2.92 -9.94
N TRP A 160 -17.15 -3.79 -9.03
CA TRP A 160 -16.91 -5.23 -9.18
C TRP A 160 -17.45 -5.71 -10.52
N PHE A 161 -16.68 -6.53 -11.24
CA PHE A 161 -17.07 -7.02 -12.56
C PHE A 161 -18.30 -7.92 -12.47
N SER A 162 -19.11 -7.98 -13.53
CA SER A 162 -20.18 -8.97 -13.64
C SER A 162 -19.68 -10.25 -14.34
N HIS A 163 -20.34 -11.37 -14.09
CA HIS A 163 -20.03 -12.63 -14.79
C HIS A 163 -20.20 -12.49 -16.31
N ASP A 164 -21.17 -11.68 -16.75
CA ASP A 164 -21.38 -11.38 -18.17
C ASP A 164 -20.20 -10.58 -18.76
N ALA A 165 -19.65 -9.62 -18.00
CA ALA A 165 -18.49 -8.84 -18.44
C ALA A 165 -17.24 -9.72 -18.63
N LEU A 166 -17.02 -10.70 -17.75
CA LEU A 166 -15.95 -11.70 -17.92
C LEU A 166 -16.14 -12.55 -19.18
N ALA A 167 -17.38 -12.94 -19.48
CA ALA A 167 -17.69 -13.78 -20.65
C ALA A 167 -17.57 -13.00 -21.97
N LEU A 168 -17.94 -11.72 -21.96
CA LEU A 168 -17.90 -10.84 -23.13
C LEU A 168 -16.47 -10.44 -23.53
N ASP A 169 -15.59 -10.21 -22.55
CA ASP A 169 -14.23 -9.70 -22.78
C ASP A 169 -13.17 -10.56 -22.07
N SER A 170 -13.18 -11.85 -22.38
CA SER A 170 -12.22 -12.83 -21.83
C SER A 170 -10.76 -12.52 -22.18
N GLN A 171 -10.48 -11.62 -23.13
CA GLN A 171 -9.12 -11.20 -23.46
C GLN A 171 -8.62 -10.15 -22.47
N LYS A 172 -9.47 -9.24 -22.01
CA LYS A 172 -9.12 -8.20 -21.03
C LYS A 172 -9.00 -8.72 -19.60
N TYR A 173 -9.84 -9.67 -19.23
CA TYR A 173 -9.85 -10.26 -17.89
C TYR A 173 -8.99 -11.53 -17.83
N TYR A 174 -8.16 -11.62 -16.80
CA TYR A 174 -7.39 -12.82 -16.48
C TYR A 174 -7.78 -13.32 -15.10
N VAL A 175 -8.43 -14.48 -15.07
CA VAL A 175 -8.70 -15.20 -13.83
C VAL A 175 -7.44 -15.94 -13.44
N VAL A 176 -6.85 -15.57 -12.31
CA VAL A 176 -5.60 -16.16 -11.83
C VAL A 176 -5.88 -17.59 -11.36
N PRO A 177 -5.17 -18.61 -11.90
CA PRO A 177 -5.31 -19.98 -11.44
C PRO A 177 -4.93 -20.13 -9.96
N GLU A 178 -5.59 -21.04 -9.25
CA GLU A 178 -5.32 -21.29 -7.83
C GLU A 178 -3.85 -21.61 -7.52
N SER A 179 -3.18 -22.34 -8.44
CA SER A 179 -1.75 -22.64 -8.34
C SER A 179 -0.83 -21.42 -8.35
N GLU A 180 -1.30 -20.28 -8.88
CA GLU A 180 -0.52 -19.02 -8.96
C GLU A 180 -0.87 -18.06 -7.82
N LEU A 181 -1.93 -18.32 -7.04
CA LEU A 181 -2.37 -17.43 -5.95
C LEU A 181 -1.40 -17.43 -4.77
N HIS A 182 -0.95 -18.62 -4.36
CA HIS A 182 -0.10 -18.79 -3.16
C HIS A 182 1.39 -18.67 -3.46
N ASP A 183 1.81 -18.90 -4.70
CA ASP A 183 3.21 -18.80 -5.12
C ASP A 183 3.62 -17.37 -5.51
N ASN A 184 2.67 -16.43 -5.50
CA ASN A 184 2.89 -15.06 -5.94
C ASN A 184 2.85 -14.06 -4.78
N ASP A 185 4.04 -13.73 -4.26
CA ASP A 185 4.23 -12.75 -3.18
C ASP A 185 3.61 -11.38 -3.48
N TRP A 186 3.47 -11.01 -4.76
CA TRP A 186 2.83 -9.76 -5.14
C TRP A 186 1.34 -9.75 -4.82
N LEU A 187 0.63 -10.86 -5.07
CA LEU A 187 -0.80 -10.96 -4.78
C LEU A 187 -1.06 -10.98 -3.27
N GLN A 188 -0.18 -11.63 -2.52
CA GLN A 188 -0.21 -11.61 -1.05
C GLN A 188 0.00 -10.18 -0.52
N LEU A 189 0.99 -9.46 -1.06
CA LEU A 189 1.22 -8.06 -0.69
C LEU A 189 0.03 -7.16 -1.04
N LEU A 190 -0.58 -7.33 -2.21
CA LEU A 190 -1.80 -6.58 -2.59
C LEU A 190 -2.96 -6.86 -1.63
N MET A 191 -3.15 -8.11 -1.22
CA MET A 191 -4.17 -8.48 -0.23
C MET A 191 -3.92 -7.81 1.13
N GLU A 192 -2.67 -7.78 1.59
CA GLU A 192 -2.31 -7.09 2.84
C GLU A 192 -2.57 -5.58 2.75
N VAL A 193 -2.24 -4.94 1.63
CA VAL A 193 -2.53 -3.51 1.40
C VAL A 193 -4.04 -3.24 1.36
N ALA A 194 -4.80 -4.09 0.68
CA ALA A 194 -6.26 -3.99 0.64
C ALA A 194 -6.87 -4.10 2.05
N PHE A 195 -6.40 -5.06 2.86
CA PHE A 195 -6.90 -5.22 4.21
C PHE A 195 -6.47 -4.09 5.14
N PHE A 196 -5.23 -3.60 5.03
CA PHE A 196 -4.77 -2.40 5.73
C PHE A 196 -5.66 -1.19 5.45
N SER A 197 -6.07 -1.01 4.19
CA SER A 197 -7.04 0.03 3.81
C SER A 197 -8.41 -0.18 4.47
N LYS A 198 -8.92 -1.41 4.48
CA LYS A 198 -10.22 -1.78 5.08
C LYS A 198 -10.23 -1.60 6.61
N ALA A 199 -9.12 -1.91 7.28
CA ALA A 199 -8.95 -1.73 8.71
C ALA A 199 -8.71 -0.26 9.13
N ASP A 200 -9.00 0.70 8.24
CA ASP A 200 -8.79 2.14 8.44
C ASP A 200 -7.38 2.48 8.96
N ARG A 201 -6.36 1.74 8.47
CA ARG A 201 -4.94 1.90 8.83
C ARG A 201 -4.60 1.56 10.30
N CYS A 202 -5.47 0.84 11.00
CA CYS A 202 -5.29 0.44 12.40
C CYS A 202 -4.83 -1.03 12.50
N LEU A 203 -3.64 -1.34 12.00
CA LEU A 203 -3.05 -2.69 12.11
C LEU A 203 -1.69 -2.60 12.82
N ASP A 204 -1.51 -3.41 13.85
CA ASP A 204 -0.29 -3.50 14.66
C ASP A 204 0.48 -4.81 14.46
N ALA A 205 -0.10 -5.79 13.74
CA ALA A 205 0.52 -7.08 13.49
C ALA A 205 0.05 -7.71 12.17
N TYR A 206 0.79 -8.75 11.75
CA TYR A 206 0.36 -9.63 10.67
C TYR A 206 -0.90 -10.38 11.03
N LEU A 207 -1.75 -10.57 10.03
CA LEU A 207 -3.00 -11.30 10.19
C LEU A 207 -3.04 -12.52 9.29
N PRO A 208 -3.70 -13.60 9.73
CA PRO A 208 -3.98 -14.76 8.91
C PRO A 208 -5.03 -14.39 7.85
N LEU A 209 -4.54 -13.88 6.72
CA LEU A 209 -5.32 -13.61 5.52
C LEU A 209 -5.18 -14.78 4.54
N GLU A 210 -6.31 -15.21 3.98
CA GLU A 210 -6.39 -16.29 2.99
C GLU A 210 -6.89 -15.72 1.67
N LEU A 211 -6.03 -15.73 0.64
CA LEU A 211 -6.40 -15.27 -0.70
C LEU A 211 -7.26 -16.34 -1.39
N ASN A 212 -8.52 -16.01 -1.72
CA ASN A 212 -9.48 -16.96 -2.30
C ASN A 212 -9.46 -16.92 -3.83
N SER A 213 -9.48 -15.73 -4.43
CA SER A 213 -9.40 -15.57 -5.89
C SER A 213 -8.94 -14.18 -6.29
N VAL A 214 -8.30 -14.09 -7.46
CA VAL A 214 -7.89 -12.84 -8.08
C VAL A 214 -8.31 -12.83 -9.54
N VAL A 215 -8.87 -11.70 -9.97
CA VAL A 215 -9.05 -11.38 -11.38
C VAL A 215 -8.26 -10.12 -11.70
N VAL A 216 -7.50 -10.15 -12.80
CA VAL A 216 -6.72 -9.02 -13.29
C VAL A 216 -7.34 -8.48 -14.58
N GLU A 217 -7.62 -7.19 -14.61
CA GLU A 217 -8.05 -6.46 -15.81
C GLU A 217 -6.86 -5.66 -16.35
N THR A 218 -6.42 -6.01 -17.56
CA THR A 218 -5.30 -5.32 -18.23
C THR A 218 -5.33 -5.52 -19.75
N PHE A 219 -4.51 -4.76 -20.47
CA PHE A 219 -4.32 -4.87 -21.93
C PHE A 219 -3.20 -5.83 -22.35
N GLU A 220 -2.40 -6.32 -21.39
CA GLU A 220 -1.34 -7.27 -21.71
C GLU A 220 -1.92 -8.57 -22.27
N ASP A 221 -1.30 -9.15 -23.29
CA ASP A 221 -1.87 -10.33 -23.95
C ASP A 221 -1.56 -11.64 -23.21
N LYS A 222 -0.33 -11.78 -22.68
CA LYS A 222 0.15 -13.04 -22.10
C LYS A 222 -0.17 -13.13 -20.61
N PRO A 223 -0.65 -14.28 -20.09
CA PRO A 223 -0.98 -14.46 -18.67
C PRO A 223 0.10 -13.98 -17.67
N ARG A 224 1.36 -14.35 -17.91
CA ARG A 224 2.49 -13.93 -17.07
C ARG A 224 2.69 -12.42 -17.08
N ASP A 225 2.55 -11.81 -18.25
CA ASP A 225 2.71 -10.38 -18.45
C ASP A 225 1.52 -9.62 -17.83
N LYS A 226 0.32 -10.24 -17.78
CA LYS A 226 -0.86 -9.67 -17.12
C LYS A 226 -0.68 -9.53 -15.60
N LEU A 227 -0.13 -10.55 -14.93
CA LEU A 227 0.12 -10.49 -13.48
C LEU A 227 1.17 -9.45 -13.08
N MET A 228 2.14 -9.22 -13.96
CA MET A 228 3.24 -8.29 -13.74
C MET A 228 3.08 -6.99 -14.54
N ALA A 229 1.89 -6.74 -15.07
CA ALA A 229 1.62 -5.61 -15.96
C ALA A 229 1.94 -4.30 -15.25
N ASN A 230 2.49 -3.33 -15.99
CA ASN A 230 2.78 -2.00 -15.45
C ASN A 230 1.51 -1.31 -14.94
N ASN A 231 0.42 -1.47 -15.68
CA ASN A 231 -0.89 -0.94 -15.34
C ASN A 231 -1.92 -2.08 -15.31
N ALA A 232 -2.64 -2.22 -14.20
CA ALA A 232 -3.64 -3.26 -14.03
C ALA A 232 -4.65 -2.90 -12.93
N ILE A 233 -5.84 -3.47 -13.04
CA ILE A 233 -6.85 -3.46 -11.97
C ILE A 233 -7.00 -4.88 -11.44
N TYR A 234 -6.87 -5.04 -10.13
CA TYR A 234 -6.95 -6.30 -9.41
C TYR A 234 -8.26 -6.35 -8.64
N TYR A 235 -8.98 -7.44 -8.80
CA TYR A 235 -10.18 -7.77 -8.05
C TYR A 235 -9.85 -8.94 -7.14
N LEU A 236 -9.73 -8.69 -5.85
CA LEU A 236 -9.32 -9.66 -4.85
C LEU A 236 -10.52 -10.09 -4.03
N SER A 237 -10.73 -11.40 -3.92
CA SER A 237 -11.54 -12.01 -2.87
C SER A 237 -10.62 -12.73 -1.92
N TYR A 238 -10.75 -12.44 -0.63
CA TYR A 238 -9.92 -13.02 0.41
C TYR A 238 -10.72 -13.14 1.71
N LYS A 239 -10.15 -13.82 2.68
CA LYS A 239 -10.77 -14.05 3.98
C LYS A 239 -9.82 -13.63 5.08
N CYS A 240 -10.34 -12.93 6.07
CA CYS A 240 -9.64 -12.68 7.32
C CYS A 240 -10.12 -13.70 8.35
N CYS A 241 -9.20 -14.48 8.92
CA CYS A 241 -9.55 -15.60 9.81
C CYS A 241 -9.73 -15.18 11.28
N VAL A 242 -9.28 -13.98 11.65
CA VAL A 242 -9.35 -13.45 13.03
C VAL A 242 -9.69 -11.96 13.00
N ASP A 243 -10.30 -11.47 14.07
CA ASP A 243 -10.50 -10.03 14.21
C ASP A 243 -9.18 -9.37 14.61
N PRO A 244 -8.68 -8.39 13.84
CA PRO A 244 -7.37 -7.80 14.05
C PRO A 244 -7.33 -6.78 15.19
N CYS A 245 -8.50 -6.29 15.61
CA CYS A 245 -8.67 -5.18 16.55
C CYS A 245 -10.07 -5.26 17.19
N SER A 246 -10.48 -4.20 17.89
CA SER A 246 -11.84 -4.03 18.42
C SER A 246 -12.95 -3.91 17.36
N THR A 247 -12.60 -3.82 16.07
CA THR A 247 -13.53 -3.83 14.94
C THR A 247 -13.67 -5.24 14.38
N PRO A 248 -14.91 -5.77 14.23
CA PRO A 248 -15.14 -7.08 13.65
C PRO A 248 -14.86 -7.05 12.15
N LEU A 249 -13.69 -7.57 11.75
CA LEU A 249 -13.22 -7.64 10.36
C LEU A 249 -12.90 -9.09 9.94
N ALA A 250 -13.16 -10.08 10.78
CA ALA A 250 -13.13 -11.49 10.38
C ALA A 250 -14.25 -11.78 9.37
N GLY A 251 -13.94 -12.60 8.37
CA GLY A 251 -14.90 -12.97 7.32
C GLY A 251 -14.35 -12.82 5.92
N ASN A 252 -15.25 -12.92 4.94
CA ASN A 252 -14.91 -12.79 3.53
C ASN A 252 -14.95 -11.33 3.12
N HIS A 253 -13.95 -10.90 2.37
CA HIS A 253 -13.78 -9.52 1.90
C HIS A 253 -13.61 -9.49 0.40
N LEU A 254 -14.02 -8.37 -0.18
CA LEU A 254 -13.77 -8.02 -1.57
C LEU A 254 -13.00 -6.70 -1.63
N ALA A 255 -11.98 -6.64 -2.46
CA ALA A 255 -11.21 -5.43 -2.71
C ALA A 255 -10.95 -5.23 -4.19
N ILE A 256 -11.00 -3.97 -4.61
CA ILE A 256 -10.59 -3.55 -5.96
C ILE A 256 -9.38 -2.65 -5.80
N MET A 257 -8.28 -3.04 -6.44
CA MET A 257 -7.04 -2.27 -6.42
C MET A 257 -6.64 -1.88 -7.83
N ARG A 258 -6.27 -0.61 -8.03
CA ARG A 258 -5.68 -0.15 -9.27
C ARG A 258 -4.20 0.11 -9.05
N LYS A 259 -3.36 -0.50 -9.89
CA LYS A 259 -1.93 -0.22 -9.95
C LYS A 259 -1.63 0.52 -11.23
N THR A 260 -0.87 1.61 -11.12
CA THR A 260 -0.34 2.32 -12.28
C THR A 260 1.15 2.63 -12.13
N MET A 261 1.84 2.76 -13.26
CA MET A 261 3.24 3.17 -13.37
C MET A 261 3.35 4.16 -14.53
N ASP A 262 4.06 5.27 -14.31
CA ASP A 262 4.25 6.35 -15.30
C ASP A 262 5.51 6.17 -16.16
N GLY A 263 6.21 5.05 -15.99
CA GLY A 263 7.46 4.73 -16.69
C GLY A 263 8.71 5.37 -16.09
N LYS A 264 8.59 6.22 -15.06
CA LYS A 264 9.75 6.78 -14.35
C LYS A 264 10.30 5.77 -13.34
N PRO A 265 11.64 5.71 -13.14
CA PRO A 265 12.24 4.81 -12.16
C PRO A 265 11.74 5.07 -10.74
N GLY A 266 11.34 4.02 -10.04
CA GLY A 266 10.81 4.08 -8.68
C GLY A 266 9.38 4.60 -8.56
N HIS A 267 8.69 4.89 -9.67
CA HIS A 267 7.33 5.40 -9.65
C HIS A 267 6.28 4.28 -9.74
N MET A 268 5.42 4.18 -8.72
CA MET A 268 4.26 3.29 -8.71
C MET A 268 3.14 3.85 -7.85
N SER A 269 1.93 3.86 -8.40
CA SER A 269 0.70 4.24 -7.70
C SER A 269 -0.14 3.00 -7.38
N LEU A 270 -0.69 2.96 -6.17
CA LEU A 270 -1.64 1.96 -5.71
C LEU A 270 -2.88 2.65 -5.12
N GLU A 271 -4.03 2.40 -5.71
CA GLU A 271 -5.33 2.91 -5.25
C GLU A 271 -6.20 1.72 -4.81
N VAL A 272 -6.76 1.80 -3.59
CA VAL A 272 -7.72 0.81 -3.07
C VAL A 272 -9.10 1.44 -3.08
N ALA A 273 -10.09 0.76 -3.66
CA ALA A 273 -11.47 1.26 -3.72
C ALA A 273 -12.18 1.25 -2.35
N LEU A 274 -13.12 2.17 -2.16
CA LEU A 274 -14.20 2.02 -1.19
C LEU A 274 -15.18 0.96 -1.70
N THR A 275 -15.15 -0.26 -1.14
CA THR A 275 -16.14 -1.28 -1.43
C THR A 275 -17.36 -1.08 -0.53
N THR A 276 -18.51 -0.77 -1.14
CA THR A 276 -19.77 -0.42 -0.44
C THR A 276 -20.59 -1.64 -0.01
N THR A 277 -20.12 -2.87 -0.27
CA THR A 277 -20.91 -4.09 0.00
C THR A 277 -21.06 -4.44 1.47
N GLU A 278 -20.43 -3.69 2.38
CA GLU A 278 -20.42 -3.97 3.82
C GLU A 278 -20.68 -2.73 4.70
N ASP A 279 -20.83 -1.55 4.11
CA ASP A 279 -21.02 -0.29 4.86
C ASP A 279 -22.52 0.13 4.91
N ASP A 280 -23.44 -0.74 4.49
CA ASP A 280 -24.89 -0.45 4.33
C ASP A 280 -25.84 -1.31 5.22
N ASP A 281 -25.33 -2.02 6.24
CA ASP A 281 -26.16 -2.71 7.26
C ASP A 281 -26.07 -2.07 8.65
#